data_AF-A0A9P7MPP9-F1
#
_entry.id   AF-A0A9P7MPP9-F1
#
_cell.length_a   1.000
_cell.length_b   1.000
_cell.length_c   1.000
_cell.angle_alpha   90.00
_cell.angle_beta   90.00
_cell.angle_gamma   90.00
#
_symmetry.space_group_name_H-M   'P 1'
#
loop_
_entity.id
_entity.type
_entity.pdbx_description
1 polymer ?
#
loop_
_entity_poly.entity_id
_entity_poly.type
_entity_poly.pdbx_seq_one_letter_code
_entity_poly.pdbx_strand_id
1 'polypeptide(L)'
;MLEDKLRVLFRKGTLTSRARRTLLVLLIFLVALIGYRISFASEASWADERSPLLGSHADLHDEQARIGKISILYGGTKLHYERALQSHKRHNRQHGYPMFVQRVDVLDGYWTKPAFIHYMILRELRKPESQRLQWLFWFDADTIILNYNVPLEIFLPPEDHEGLRNINILISDDWNGLNNGIFGIRVSRYAAELFAGILAFRDFEPETELVFQDQSAMEILLKRRKSINHVAKVPQRWFNAYATDDERPGSSFVHPGDFLVHFAGTGARDIRMNKWADKSEQLNYKWNTPLTHLKLPDEIQRFWNRTKSVWDARQNHWVKGTKHLQASIFNVNITLNEWRTTPQNESNNFLSLAKAEEKAEFFIGNSTKYNGEIIKEDLHQLGKIVLELENAHRVFSDDVVKIKASLEEERMKKDEEQRKKEEEEKREEEERKEGERRKKDEEEEKKKEEENNKKKEEEQKKEEHEQRNEDEEENNEKKEEEQKKKEHEQRNEEEYEQIEEKEQKERRGGK
;
A
#
# COMPACT_ATOMS: atom_id res chain seq x y z
N MET A 1 17.12 90.37 -13.01
CA MET A 1 16.22 91.06 -13.97
C MET A 1 14.72 90.96 -13.62
N LEU A 2 14.22 89.83 -13.06
CA LEU A 2 12.82 89.71 -12.60
C LEU A 2 12.61 90.33 -11.19
N GLU A 3 13.61 90.24 -10.31
CA GLU A 3 13.54 90.83 -8.95
C GLU A 3 13.49 92.37 -8.95
N ASP A 4 14.22 93.03 -9.84
CA ASP A 4 14.23 94.50 -9.92
C ASP A 4 12.92 95.08 -10.45
N LYS A 5 12.22 94.35 -11.34
CA LYS A 5 10.89 94.74 -11.82
C LYS A 5 9.79 94.51 -10.78
N LEU A 6 9.93 93.50 -9.92
CA LEU A 6 9.00 93.25 -8.82
C LEU A 6 9.14 94.28 -7.69
N ARG A 7 10.36 94.74 -7.37
CA ARG A 7 10.57 95.81 -6.37
C ARG A 7 9.94 97.16 -6.75
N VAL A 8 9.86 97.48 -8.05
CA VAL A 8 9.24 98.71 -8.54
C VAL A 8 7.71 98.69 -8.40
N LEU A 9 7.08 97.51 -8.55
CA LEU A 9 5.63 97.33 -8.36
C LEU A 9 5.18 97.44 -6.90
N PHE A 10 6.05 97.10 -5.94
CA PHE A 10 5.72 97.16 -4.51
C PHE A 10 5.93 98.55 -3.86
N ARG A 11 6.62 99.48 -4.52
CA ARG A 11 6.95 100.81 -3.98
C ARG A 11 5.92 101.90 -4.29
N LYS A 12 5.02 101.69 -5.26
CA LYS A 12 3.90 102.62 -5.54
C LYS A 12 2.60 102.02 -4.97
N GLY A 13 2.08 102.65 -3.92
CA GLY A 13 0.93 102.18 -3.14
C GLY A 13 -0.41 102.26 -3.88
N THR A 14 -0.62 101.41 -4.89
CA THR A 14 -1.86 101.40 -5.70
C THR A 14 -2.56 100.04 -5.73
N LEU A 15 -2.35 99.16 -4.74
CA LEU A 15 -3.17 97.96 -4.55
C LEU A 15 -3.78 97.95 -3.14
N THR A 16 -5.11 97.87 -3.08
CA THR A 16 -5.88 97.74 -1.83
C THR A 16 -5.54 96.43 -1.11
N SER A 17 -5.69 96.40 0.22
CA SER A 17 -5.40 95.23 1.08
C SER A 17 -6.07 93.94 0.56
N ARG A 18 -7.28 94.06 0.01
CA ARG A 18 -8.01 92.94 -0.62
C ARG A 18 -7.30 92.41 -1.87
N ALA A 19 -6.86 93.29 -2.77
CA ALA A 19 -6.14 92.90 -3.98
C ALA A 19 -4.78 92.24 -3.65
N ARG A 20 -4.09 92.68 -2.59
CA ARG A 20 -2.86 92.04 -2.11
C ARG A 20 -3.11 90.62 -1.58
N ARG A 21 -4.19 90.40 -0.83
CA ARG A 21 -4.58 89.07 -0.35
C ARG A 21 -4.98 88.15 -1.50
N THR A 22 -5.74 88.65 -2.48
CA THR A 22 -6.11 87.87 -3.67
C THR A 22 -4.88 87.50 -4.50
N LEU A 23 -3.94 88.42 -4.70
CA LEU A 23 -2.69 88.14 -5.42
C LEU A 23 -1.82 87.12 -4.69
N LEU A 24 -1.76 87.20 -3.35
CA LEU A 24 -1.02 86.23 -2.53
C LEU A 24 -1.67 84.83 -2.60
N VAL A 25 -3.00 84.74 -2.55
CA VAL A 25 -3.72 83.46 -2.69
C VAL A 25 -3.51 82.87 -4.09
N LEU A 26 -3.54 83.69 -5.14
CA LEU A 26 -3.24 83.25 -6.51
C LEU A 26 -1.79 82.80 -6.66
N LEU A 27 -0.84 83.47 -6.00
CA LEU A 27 0.57 83.06 -6.00
C LEU A 27 0.77 81.73 -5.28
N ILE A 28 0.10 81.53 -4.14
CA ILE A 28 0.13 80.25 -3.40
C ILE A 28 -0.49 79.14 -4.25
N PHE A 29 -1.62 79.40 -4.92
CA PHE A 29 -2.22 78.44 -5.85
C PHE A 29 -1.31 78.14 -7.04
N LEU A 30 -0.61 79.13 -7.58
CA LEU A 30 0.34 78.93 -8.68
C LEU A 30 1.54 78.09 -8.22
N VAL A 31 2.08 78.35 -7.03
CA VAL A 31 3.18 77.57 -6.44
C VAL A 31 2.72 76.15 -6.11
N ALA A 32 1.48 75.97 -5.64
CA ALA A 32 0.89 74.64 -5.42
C ALA A 32 0.64 73.90 -6.74
N LEU A 33 0.24 74.58 -7.82
CA LEU A 33 0.09 74.01 -9.17
C LEU A 33 1.44 73.65 -9.79
N ILE A 34 2.47 74.47 -9.59
CA ILE A 34 3.84 74.18 -10.01
C ILE A 34 4.40 73.01 -9.19
N GLY A 35 4.18 72.99 -7.88
CA GLY A 35 4.54 71.87 -7.00
C GLY A 35 3.83 70.57 -7.39
N TYR A 36 2.53 70.62 -7.68
CA TYR A 36 1.76 69.48 -8.17
C TYR A 36 2.24 69.02 -9.55
N ARG A 37 2.57 69.95 -10.46
CA ARG A 37 3.19 69.63 -11.76
C ARG A 37 4.60 69.06 -11.62
N ILE A 38 5.39 69.48 -10.64
CA ILE A 38 6.72 68.92 -10.34
C ILE A 38 6.58 67.55 -9.67
N SER A 39 5.60 67.32 -8.79
CA SER A 39 5.31 66.00 -8.21
C SER A 39 4.79 65.01 -9.26
N PHE A 40 3.88 65.44 -10.14
CA PHE A 40 3.42 64.61 -11.27
C PHE A 40 4.48 64.45 -12.35
N ALA A 41 5.32 65.46 -12.60
CA ALA A 41 6.48 65.32 -13.47
C ALA A 41 7.55 64.43 -12.81
N SER A 42 7.65 64.39 -11.48
CA SER A 42 8.52 63.45 -10.78
C SER A 42 7.98 62.04 -10.85
N GLU A 43 6.69 61.79 -10.63
CA GLU A 43 6.08 60.46 -10.83
C GLU A 43 6.12 60.02 -12.30
N ALA A 44 6.03 60.95 -13.25
CA ALA A 44 6.22 60.69 -14.67
C ALA A 44 7.70 60.58 -15.08
N SER A 45 8.66 61.16 -14.33
CA SER A 45 10.10 61.07 -14.58
C SER A 45 10.76 59.89 -13.86
N TRP A 46 10.14 59.34 -12.80
CA TRP A 46 10.51 58.05 -12.20
C TRP A 46 10.03 56.86 -13.04
N ALA A 47 9.18 57.10 -14.05
CA ALA A 47 8.70 56.07 -14.98
C ALA A 47 9.52 55.99 -16.29
N ASP A 48 10.49 56.86 -16.54
CA ASP A 48 11.26 56.88 -17.80
C ASP A 48 12.77 57.18 -17.65
N GLU A 49 13.36 56.85 -16.51
CA GLU A 49 14.82 56.80 -16.37
C GLU A 49 15.30 55.35 -16.40
N ARG A 50 15.29 54.78 -17.62
CA ARG A 50 16.00 53.55 -17.92
C ARG A 50 17.47 53.75 -17.57
N SER A 51 17.93 53.00 -16.56
CA SER A 51 19.35 52.69 -16.43
C SER A 51 19.84 52.10 -17.76
N PRO A 52 20.87 52.67 -18.42
CA PRO A 52 21.47 52.05 -19.60
C PRO A 52 22.41 50.93 -19.13
N LEU A 53 21.83 49.85 -18.62
CA LEU A 53 22.52 48.61 -18.29
C LEU A 53 21.69 47.42 -18.78
N LEU A 54 21.43 47.36 -20.08
CA LEU A 54 21.31 46.11 -20.85
C LEU A 54 21.29 46.51 -22.33
N GLY A 55 22.25 46.01 -23.10
CA GLY A 55 22.41 46.36 -24.51
C GLY A 55 21.22 45.94 -25.35
N SER A 56 20.71 46.89 -26.14
CA SER A 56 19.51 46.84 -27.00
C SER A 56 19.65 45.99 -28.27
N HIS A 57 20.24 44.80 -28.17
CA HIS A 57 20.23 43.79 -29.24
C HIS A 57 19.86 42.39 -28.74
N ALA A 58 19.59 42.20 -27.45
CA ALA A 58 19.27 40.90 -26.86
C ALA A 58 17.77 40.53 -26.86
N ASP A 59 16.87 41.51 -26.98
CA ASP A 59 15.44 41.30 -26.68
C ASP A 59 14.66 40.49 -27.73
N LEU A 60 15.13 40.40 -28.97
CA LEU A 60 14.41 39.63 -30.02
C LEU A 60 14.71 38.12 -30.02
N HIS A 61 15.78 37.68 -29.35
CA HIS A 61 16.11 36.25 -29.22
C HIS A 61 15.51 35.61 -27.95
N ASP A 62 15.05 36.41 -26.97
CA ASP A 62 14.60 35.93 -25.66
C ASP A 62 13.20 35.31 -25.71
N GLU A 63 12.35 35.72 -26.66
CA GLU A 63 10.94 35.25 -26.75
C GLU A 63 10.79 33.77 -27.18
N GLN A 64 11.84 33.14 -27.70
CA GLN A 64 11.82 31.73 -28.14
C GLN A 64 12.74 30.81 -27.32
N ALA A 65 13.56 31.35 -26.42
CA ALA A 65 14.51 30.56 -25.67
C ALA A 65 13.78 29.66 -24.66
N ARG A 66 14.13 28.37 -24.64
CA ARG A 66 13.62 27.43 -23.62
C ARG A 66 14.52 27.34 -22.39
N ILE A 67 15.81 27.65 -22.55
CA ILE A 67 16.85 27.45 -21.54
C ILE A 67 17.59 28.77 -21.32
N GLY A 68 17.70 29.22 -20.07
CA GLY A 68 18.58 30.31 -19.67
C GLY A 68 19.78 29.82 -18.86
N LYS A 69 20.89 30.54 -18.93
CA LYS A 69 22.05 30.31 -18.06
C LYS A 69 22.13 31.34 -16.94
N ILE A 70 22.48 30.88 -15.75
CA ILE A 70 22.66 31.70 -14.56
C ILE A 70 24.08 31.49 -14.03
N SER A 71 24.73 32.59 -13.64
CA SER A 71 26.02 32.54 -12.96
C SER A 71 26.17 33.73 -12.02
N ILE A 72 27.27 33.76 -11.28
CA ILE A 72 27.63 34.83 -10.36
C ILE A 72 29.09 35.20 -10.52
N LEU A 73 29.40 36.49 -10.59
CA LEU A 73 30.76 36.99 -10.70
C LEU A 73 30.86 38.41 -10.15
N TYR A 74 31.23 38.54 -8.87
CA TYR A 74 31.48 39.80 -8.18
C TYR A 74 32.90 39.82 -7.58
N GLY A 75 33.30 40.94 -6.95
CA GLY A 75 34.60 41.08 -6.29
C GLY A 75 35.75 41.55 -7.19
N GLY A 76 35.44 42.38 -8.19
CA GLY A 76 36.41 42.96 -9.13
C GLY A 76 36.72 42.07 -10.34
N THR A 77 37.20 42.68 -11.42
CA THR A 77 37.49 41.99 -12.67
C THR A 77 38.75 41.12 -12.54
N LYS A 78 38.55 39.79 -12.49
CA LYS A 78 39.65 38.81 -12.58
C LYS A 78 39.65 38.17 -13.97
N LEU A 79 40.79 38.21 -14.63
CA LEU A 79 40.91 37.79 -16.04
C LEU A 79 40.39 36.37 -16.29
N HIS A 80 40.78 35.40 -15.47
CA HIS A 80 40.39 33.99 -15.66
C HIS A 80 38.87 33.77 -15.55
N TYR A 81 38.19 34.45 -14.62
CA TYR A 81 36.73 34.37 -14.50
C TYR A 81 36.01 35.08 -15.64
N GLU A 82 36.51 36.21 -16.12
CA GLU A 82 35.93 36.86 -17.29
C GLU A 82 36.14 36.01 -18.55
N ARG A 83 37.30 35.37 -18.74
CA ARG A 83 37.52 34.42 -19.86
C ARG A 83 36.58 33.23 -19.78
N ALA A 84 36.39 32.65 -18.59
CA ALA A 84 35.39 31.61 -18.36
C ALA A 84 33.99 32.07 -18.76
N LEU A 85 33.57 33.26 -18.30
CA LEU A 85 32.29 33.85 -18.68
C LEU A 85 32.17 34.10 -20.20
N GLN A 86 33.25 34.49 -20.88
CA GLN A 86 33.24 34.66 -22.34
C GLN A 86 33.04 33.34 -23.08
N SER A 87 33.57 32.21 -22.57
CA SER A 87 33.28 30.89 -23.14
C SER A 87 31.78 30.58 -23.06
N HIS A 88 31.13 30.89 -21.94
CA HIS A 88 29.67 30.76 -21.80
C HIS A 88 28.91 31.66 -22.77
N LYS A 89 29.28 32.94 -22.86
CA LYS A 89 28.64 33.89 -23.80
C LYS A 89 28.78 33.45 -25.25
N ARG A 90 29.92 32.84 -25.63
CA ARG A 90 30.12 32.30 -26.97
C ARG A 90 29.17 31.15 -27.26
N HIS A 91 29.07 30.18 -26.35
CA HIS A 91 28.12 29.06 -26.47
C HIS A 91 26.67 29.55 -26.53
N ASN A 92 26.33 30.53 -25.70
CA ASN A 92 25.00 31.13 -25.67
C ASN A 92 24.61 31.78 -27.00
N ARG A 93 25.53 32.50 -27.64
CA ARG A 93 25.28 33.06 -28.99
C ARG A 93 25.05 31.97 -30.04
N GLN A 94 25.72 30.82 -29.90
CA GLN A 94 25.58 29.72 -30.84
C GLN A 94 24.22 29.00 -30.71
N HIS A 95 23.70 28.88 -29.49
CA HIS A 95 22.48 28.11 -29.22
C HIS A 95 21.25 28.96 -28.83
N GLY A 96 21.40 30.29 -28.77
CA GLY A 96 20.30 31.20 -28.46
C GLY A 96 19.91 31.26 -26.97
N TYR A 97 20.85 31.05 -26.05
CA TYR A 97 20.55 31.10 -24.61
C TYR A 97 20.71 32.51 -24.02
N PRO A 98 19.72 33.06 -23.29
CA PRO A 98 19.94 34.22 -22.44
C PRO A 98 20.88 33.86 -21.29
N MET A 99 21.61 34.87 -20.79
CA MET A 99 22.51 34.72 -19.65
C MET A 99 22.28 35.80 -18.60
N PHE A 100 22.12 35.35 -17.36
CA PHE A 100 21.94 36.21 -16.20
C PHE A 100 23.15 36.05 -15.28
N VAL A 101 23.85 37.15 -15.01
CA VAL A 101 25.05 37.13 -14.18
C VAL A 101 24.87 38.10 -13.02
N GLN A 102 24.85 37.58 -11.80
CA GLN A 102 24.85 38.41 -10.61
C GLN A 102 26.24 39.02 -10.43
N ARG A 103 26.34 40.35 -10.51
CA ARG A 103 27.61 41.11 -10.43
C ARG A 103 27.86 41.78 -9.09
N VAL A 104 26.87 41.75 -8.20
CA VAL A 104 26.88 42.39 -6.88
C VAL A 104 26.63 41.32 -5.82
N ASP A 105 27.36 41.38 -4.72
CA ASP A 105 27.09 40.49 -3.59
C ASP A 105 25.84 40.96 -2.83
N VAL A 106 24.93 40.04 -2.50
CA VAL A 106 23.62 40.38 -1.91
C VAL A 106 23.45 39.80 -0.52
N LEU A 107 23.89 38.55 -0.33
CA LEU A 107 23.90 37.85 0.95
C LEU A 107 25.32 37.42 1.28
N ASP A 108 25.52 37.00 2.51
CA ASP A 108 26.80 36.53 3.00
C ASP A 108 27.25 35.23 2.30
N GLY A 109 28.50 35.23 1.82
CA GLY A 109 29.19 34.03 1.35
C GLY A 109 28.45 33.26 0.25
N TYR A 110 28.18 31.98 0.52
CA TYR A 110 27.60 31.06 -0.46
C TYR A 110 26.08 31.25 -0.67
N TRP A 111 25.42 32.11 0.13
CA TRP A 111 23.96 32.28 0.10
C TRP A 111 23.46 33.20 -1.02
N THR A 112 24.33 34.01 -1.64
CA THR A 112 23.94 34.84 -2.79
C THR A 112 23.51 33.99 -3.99
N LYS A 113 24.13 32.81 -4.19
CA LYS A 113 23.79 31.86 -5.26
C LYS A 113 22.33 31.38 -5.17
N PRO A 114 21.87 30.71 -4.08
CA PRO A 114 20.48 30.29 -3.99
C PRO A 114 19.49 31.46 -3.99
N ALA A 115 19.86 32.64 -3.47
CA ALA A 115 19.00 33.83 -3.51
C ALA A 115 18.78 34.33 -4.95
N PHE A 116 19.86 34.44 -5.72
CA PHE A 116 19.76 34.89 -7.11
C PHE A 116 19.00 33.89 -7.98
N ILE A 117 19.25 32.59 -7.79
CA ILE A 117 18.49 31.54 -8.47
C ILE A 117 17.00 31.62 -8.13
N HIS A 118 16.65 31.77 -6.84
CA HIS A 118 15.26 31.92 -6.41
C HIS A 118 14.59 33.12 -7.08
N TYR A 119 15.26 34.28 -7.09
CA TYR A 119 14.79 35.47 -7.80
C TYR A 119 14.51 35.19 -9.28
N MET A 120 15.43 34.51 -9.98
CA MET A 120 15.26 34.16 -11.39
C MET A 120 14.08 33.22 -11.62
N ILE A 121 13.88 32.22 -10.76
CA ILE A 121 12.73 31.32 -10.83
C ILE A 121 11.42 32.12 -10.68
N LEU A 122 11.32 32.98 -9.67
CA LEU A 122 10.11 33.79 -9.44
C LEU A 122 9.85 34.77 -10.59
N ARG A 123 10.91 35.35 -11.17
CA ARG A 123 10.81 36.23 -12.33
C ARG A 123 10.22 35.49 -13.54
N GLU A 124 10.66 34.27 -13.81
CA GLU A 124 10.13 33.47 -14.93
C GLU A 124 8.73 32.92 -14.65
N LEU A 125 8.42 32.55 -13.39
CA LEU A 125 7.07 32.10 -13.01
C LEU A 125 5.99 33.18 -13.13
N ARG A 126 6.38 34.46 -13.13
CA ARG A 126 5.46 35.59 -13.34
C ARG A 126 5.06 35.78 -14.81
N LYS A 127 5.79 35.18 -15.74
CA LYS A 127 5.47 35.24 -17.18
C LYS A 127 4.46 34.13 -17.53
N PRO A 128 3.64 34.32 -18.59
CA PRO A 128 2.86 33.23 -19.17
C PRO A 128 3.75 32.04 -19.56
N GLU A 129 3.22 30.83 -19.50
CA GLU A 129 3.99 29.61 -19.80
C GLU A 129 4.60 29.59 -21.21
N SER A 130 3.94 30.20 -22.18
CA SER A 130 4.43 30.33 -23.56
C SER A 130 5.57 31.33 -23.74
N GLN A 131 5.88 32.15 -22.72
CA GLN A 131 6.88 33.22 -22.77
C GLN A 131 8.00 33.05 -21.74
N ARG A 132 7.85 32.11 -20.81
CA ARG A 132 8.85 31.86 -19.76
C ARG A 132 9.89 30.87 -20.22
N LEU A 133 11.10 31.02 -19.70
CA LEU A 133 12.10 29.96 -19.76
C LEU A 133 11.54 28.71 -19.07
N GLN A 134 11.79 27.55 -19.66
CA GLN A 134 11.39 26.26 -19.08
C GLN A 134 12.48 25.72 -18.15
N TRP A 135 13.74 25.98 -18.48
CA TRP A 135 14.89 25.54 -17.71
C TRP A 135 15.89 26.66 -17.48
N LEU A 136 16.52 26.62 -16.33
CA LEU A 136 17.65 27.45 -15.93
C LEU A 136 18.81 26.51 -15.61
N PHE A 137 19.98 26.75 -16.21
CA PHE A 137 21.20 26.06 -15.82
C PHE A 137 22.08 27.01 -15.02
N TRP A 138 22.40 26.60 -13.80
CA TRP A 138 23.41 27.28 -13.00
C TRP A 138 24.81 26.83 -13.43
N PHE A 139 25.74 27.79 -13.50
CA PHE A 139 27.17 27.54 -13.67
C PHE A 139 27.98 28.39 -12.70
N ASP A 140 28.82 27.75 -11.90
CA ASP A 140 29.85 28.45 -11.12
C ASP A 140 30.83 29.19 -12.04
N ALA A 141 31.39 30.29 -11.55
CA ALA A 141 32.28 31.17 -12.30
C ALA A 141 33.58 30.49 -12.76
N ASP A 142 33.96 29.40 -12.09
CA ASP A 142 35.15 28.60 -12.36
C ASP A 142 34.83 27.41 -13.27
N THR A 143 34.03 27.66 -14.31
CA THR A 143 33.70 26.68 -15.36
C THR A 143 34.03 27.22 -16.75
N ILE A 144 34.64 26.39 -17.59
CA ILE A 144 35.02 26.76 -18.96
C ILE A 144 34.39 25.78 -19.94
N ILE A 145 33.66 26.29 -20.93
CA ILE A 145 33.12 25.47 -22.02
C ILE A 145 34.26 25.06 -22.95
N LEU A 146 34.33 23.77 -23.28
CA LEU A 146 35.33 23.20 -24.19
C LEU A 146 34.73 22.82 -25.53
N ASN A 147 33.52 22.26 -25.51
CA ASN A 147 32.80 21.88 -26.71
C ASN A 147 31.57 22.77 -26.93
N TYR A 148 31.70 23.72 -27.83
CA TYR A 148 30.64 24.66 -28.18
C TYR A 148 29.52 24.01 -28.98
N ASN A 149 29.72 22.82 -29.54
CA ASN A 149 28.72 22.11 -30.34
C ASN A 149 27.73 21.28 -29.51
N VAL A 150 27.88 21.22 -28.18
CA VAL A 150 27.00 20.47 -27.29
C VAL A 150 25.87 21.39 -26.79
N PRO A 151 24.62 21.26 -27.27
CA PRO A 151 23.50 22.05 -26.75
C PRO A 151 23.06 21.55 -25.36
N LEU A 152 22.46 22.41 -24.55
CA LEU A 152 21.96 22.03 -23.22
C LEU A 152 20.70 21.14 -23.29
N GLU A 153 19.93 21.24 -24.37
CA GLU A 153 18.68 20.49 -24.58
C GLU A 153 18.90 18.98 -24.49
N ILE A 154 20.07 18.48 -24.92
CA ILE A 154 20.33 17.04 -24.90
C ILE A 154 20.29 16.49 -23.49
N PHE A 155 20.68 17.27 -22.48
CA PHE A 155 20.71 16.79 -21.10
C PHE A 155 19.34 16.77 -20.44
N LEU A 156 18.32 17.37 -21.05
CA LEU A 156 16.99 17.49 -20.45
C LEU A 156 16.23 16.15 -20.47
N PRO A 157 15.35 15.91 -19.47
CA PRO A 157 14.48 14.75 -19.48
C PRO A 157 13.44 14.86 -20.61
N PRO A 158 13.10 13.75 -21.29
CA PRO A 158 11.97 13.70 -22.21
C PRO A 158 10.65 14.14 -21.55
N GLU A 159 9.88 14.97 -22.26
CA GLU A 159 8.63 15.56 -21.73
C GLU A 159 7.39 14.70 -22.03
N ASP A 160 7.52 13.72 -22.92
CA ASP A 160 6.46 12.80 -23.34
C ASP A 160 6.17 11.67 -22.33
N HIS A 161 6.96 11.58 -21.26
CA HIS A 161 6.83 10.55 -20.24
C HIS A 161 6.37 11.11 -18.89
N GLU A 162 5.29 10.57 -18.34
CA GLU A 162 4.72 10.97 -17.05
C GLU A 162 5.72 10.95 -15.90
N GLY A 163 6.51 9.88 -15.79
CA GLY A 163 7.50 9.78 -14.73
C GLY A 163 8.67 10.77 -14.86
N LEU A 164 8.98 11.22 -16.08
CA LEU A 164 10.13 12.09 -16.34
C LEU A 164 9.75 13.57 -16.38
N ARG A 165 8.50 13.91 -16.74
CA ARG A 165 8.01 15.31 -16.72
C ARG A 165 8.06 15.94 -15.33
N ASN A 166 8.01 15.12 -14.28
CA ASN A 166 8.08 15.55 -12.88
C ASN A 166 9.51 15.86 -12.42
N ILE A 167 10.53 15.57 -13.23
CA ILE A 167 11.91 15.94 -12.94
C ILE A 167 12.04 17.46 -13.08
N ASN A 168 12.38 18.10 -11.96
CA ASN A 168 12.60 19.53 -11.87
C ASN A 168 14.07 19.90 -11.67
N ILE A 169 14.92 19.00 -11.16
CA ILE A 169 16.32 19.29 -10.89
C ILE A 169 17.21 18.23 -11.54
N LEU A 170 18.23 18.66 -12.28
CA LEU A 170 19.28 17.81 -12.83
C LEU A 170 20.57 18.08 -12.08
N ILE A 171 21.06 17.10 -11.34
CA ILE A 171 22.29 17.22 -10.55
C ILE A 171 23.32 16.18 -10.97
N SER A 172 24.56 16.41 -10.58
CA SER A 172 25.62 15.42 -10.60
C SER A 172 26.19 15.22 -9.20
N ASP A 173 26.58 13.98 -8.89
CA ASP A 173 27.35 13.68 -7.70
C ASP A 173 28.84 13.55 -8.04
N ASP A 174 29.72 13.90 -7.10
CA ASP A 174 31.14 13.59 -7.09
C ASP A 174 31.48 12.66 -5.90
N TRP A 175 32.77 12.52 -5.56
CA TRP A 175 33.21 11.69 -4.43
C TRP A 175 32.79 12.22 -3.05
N ASN A 176 32.31 13.46 -2.95
CA ASN A 176 31.79 14.09 -1.74
C ASN A 176 30.25 14.15 -1.69
N GLY A 177 29.54 13.56 -2.66
CA GLY A 177 28.08 13.63 -2.75
C GLY A 177 27.63 14.64 -3.80
N LEU A 178 26.54 15.37 -3.54
CA LEU A 178 26.04 16.40 -4.48
C LEU A 178 27.15 17.42 -4.77
N ASN A 179 27.43 17.68 -6.06
CA ASN A 179 28.18 18.87 -6.47
C ASN A 179 27.22 19.88 -7.10
N ASN A 180 27.02 21.03 -6.46
CA ASN A 180 26.07 22.02 -6.94
C ASN A 180 26.72 23.07 -7.87
N GLY A 181 27.94 22.87 -8.37
CA GLY A 181 28.61 23.85 -9.21
C GLY A 181 28.00 24.01 -10.60
N ILE A 182 27.39 22.95 -11.14
CA ILE A 182 26.59 22.97 -12.36
C ILE A 182 25.38 22.07 -12.18
N PHE A 183 24.19 22.61 -12.42
CA PHE A 183 22.95 21.85 -12.34
C PHE A 183 21.82 22.53 -13.12
N GLY A 184 20.85 21.73 -13.57
CA GLY A 184 19.67 22.20 -14.29
C GLY A 184 18.47 22.33 -13.36
N ILE A 185 17.65 23.35 -13.58
CA ILE A 185 16.47 23.71 -12.78
C ILE A 185 15.30 23.98 -13.72
N ARG A 186 14.23 23.19 -13.64
CA ARG A 186 12.98 23.49 -14.32
C ARG A 186 12.32 24.67 -13.62
N VAL A 187 11.86 25.65 -14.38
CA VAL A 187 11.07 26.76 -13.86
C VAL A 187 9.71 26.22 -13.44
N SER A 188 9.55 25.97 -12.15
CA SER A 188 8.33 25.40 -11.58
C SER A 188 8.11 25.86 -10.15
N ARG A 189 6.87 25.67 -9.67
CA ARG A 189 6.52 25.92 -8.26
C ARG A 189 7.41 25.11 -7.31
N TYR A 190 7.69 23.85 -7.65
CA TYR A 190 8.58 23.00 -6.87
C TYR A 190 9.97 23.64 -6.71
N ALA A 191 10.56 24.15 -7.80
CA ALA A 191 11.87 24.77 -7.72
C ALA A 191 11.85 26.04 -6.85
N ALA A 192 10.80 26.85 -6.92
CA ALA A 192 10.64 28.01 -6.04
C ALA A 192 10.59 27.60 -4.55
N GLU A 193 9.78 26.58 -4.22
CA GLU A 193 9.67 26.07 -2.85
C GLU A 193 10.98 25.44 -2.35
N LEU A 194 11.71 24.73 -3.22
CA LEU A 194 13.02 24.18 -2.90
C LEU A 194 14.02 25.29 -2.55
N PHE A 195 14.15 26.31 -3.40
CA PHE A 195 15.13 27.39 -3.19
C PHE A 195 14.75 28.32 -2.03
N ALA A 196 13.47 28.53 -1.77
CA ALA A 196 13.01 29.13 -0.52
C ALA A 196 13.46 28.30 0.69
N GLY A 197 13.29 26.98 0.63
CA GLY A 197 13.73 26.06 1.68
C GLY A 197 15.24 26.06 1.89
N ILE A 198 16.05 26.12 0.83
CA ILE A 198 17.52 26.20 0.92
C ILE A 198 17.93 27.47 1.68
N LEU A 199 17.38 28.62 1.32
CA LEU A 199 17.68 29.90 1.97
C LEU A 199 17.27 29.92 3.44
N ALA A 200 16.12 29.34 3.76
CA ALA A 200 15.59 29.27 5.12
C ALA A 200 16.33 28.23 5.98
N PHE A 201 17.05 27.27 5.37
CA PHE A 201 17.58 26.10 6.07
C PHE A 201 18.45 26.47 7.27
N ARG A 202 19.34 27.47 7.11
CA ARG A 202 20.24 27.94 8.18
C ARG A 202 19.53 28.46 9.42
N ASP A 203 18.30 28.95 9.28
CA ASP A 203 17.53 29.54 10.38
C ASP A 203 16.61 28.51 11.05
N PHE A 204 16.08 27.54 10.28
CA PHE A 204 15.12 26.55 10.78
C PHE A 204 15.77 25.22 11.20
N GLU A 205 16.97 24.92 10.72
CA GLU A 205 17.72 23.72 11.08
C GLU A 205 19.17 24.06 11.48
N PRO A 206 19.37 25.00 12.44
CA PRO A 206 20.69 25.59 12.74
C PRO A 206 21.70 24.57 13.31
N GLU A 207 21.22 23.50 13.94
CA GLU A 207 22.06 22.44 14.52
C GLU A 207 22.59 21.45 13.48
N THR A 208 22.14 21.57 12.22
CA THR A 208 22.57 20.67 11.15
C THR A 208 23.91 21.14 10.60
N GLU A 209 24.91 20.26 10.63
CA GLU A 209 26.22 20.57 10.06
C GLU A 209 26.15 20.71 8.53
N LEU A 210 26.57 21.88 8.03
CA LEU A 210 26.61 22.20 6.60
C LEU A 210 28.06 22.24 6.10
N VAL A 211 28.67 21.05 5.92
CA VAL A 211 30.07 20.89 5.48
C VAL A 211 30.40 21.74 4.24
N PHE A 212 29.46 21.87 3.31
CA PHE A 212 29.55 22.66 2.08
C PHE A 212 28.45 23.73 1.97
N GLN A 213 28.02 24.32 3.09
CA GLN A 213 27.04 25.42 3.14
C GLN A 213 25.76 25.18 2.30
N ASP A 214 25.53 25.97 1.24
CA ASP A 214 24.33 25.90 0.40
C ASP A 214 24.21 24.54 -0.32
N GLN A 215 25.33 23.93 -0.70
CA GLN A 215 25.37 22.59 -1.28
C GLN A 215 24.86 21.55 -0.30
N SER A 216 25.30 21.58 0.97
CA SER A 216 24.81 20.66 2.00
C SER A 216 23.31 20.85 2.26
N ALA A 217 22.84 22.09 2.36
CA ALA A 217 21.43 22.39 2.55
C ALA A 217 20.57 21.87 1.38
N MET A 218 21.02 22.10 0.14
CA MET A 218 20.38 21.57 -1.06
C MET A 218 20.36 20.04 -1.05
N GLU A 219 21.48 19.39 -0.77
CA GLU A 219 21.58 17.93 -0.75
C GLU A 219 20.60 17.30 0.25
N ILE A 220 20.52 17.84 1.46
CA ILE A 220 19.60 17.38 2.51
C ILE A 220 18.15 17.51 2.04
N LEU A 221 17.78 18.68 1.49
CA LEU A 221 16.42 18.93 1.02
C LEU A 221 16.04 18.04 -0.17
N LEU A 222 16.97 17.75 -1.08
CA LEU A 222 16.73 16.86 -2.23
C LEU A 222 16.59 15.39 -1.81
N LYS A 223 17.20 14.98 -0.70
CA LYS A 223 17.05 13.62 -0.13
C LYS A 223 15.73 13.43 0.61
N ARG A 224 14.96 14.49 0.88
CA ARG A 224 13.64 14.36 1.52
C ARG A 224 12.67 13.66 0.59
N ARG A 225 11.74 12.92 1.19
CA ARG A 225 10.67 12.19 0.50
C ARG A 225 9.92 13.05 -0.52
N LYS A 226 9.61 14.30 -0.18
CA LYS A 226 8.90 15.25 -1.04
C LYS A 226 9.67 15.69 -2.31
N SER A 227 10.96 15.37 -2.38
CA SER A 227 11.89 15.89 -3.39
C SER A 227 12.45 14.79 -4.29
N ILE A 228 12.51 13.54 -3.80
CA ILE A 228 13.29 12.47 -4.43
C ILE A 228 12.83 12.11 -5.85
N ASN A 229 11.53 12.27 -6.16
CA ASN A 229 10.99 12.03 -7.50
C ASN A 229 11.10 13.23 -8.44
N HIS A 230 11.58 14.37 -7.94
CA HIS A 230 11.80 15.59 -8.73
C HIS A 230 13.24 15.79 -9.17
N VAL A 231 14.13 14.85 -8.85
CA VAL A 231 15.58 14.98 -9.08
C VAL A 231 16.07 13.84 -9.95
N ALA A 232 16.83 14.16 -10.98
CA ALA A 232 17.64 13.19 -11.71
C ALA A 232 19.13 13.44 -11.43
N LYS A 233 19.80 12.37 -10.99
CA LYS A 233 21.26 12.33 -10.87
C LYS A 233 21.84 11.83 -12.18
N VAL A 234 22.56 12.70 -12.88
CA VAL A 234 23.20 12.38 -14.16
C VAL A 234 24.71 12.19 -13.98
N PRO A 235 25.39 11.51 -14.92
CA PRO A 235 26.84 11.37 -14.85
C PRO A 235 27.55 12.73 -14.78
N GLN A 236 28.45 12.87 -13.80
CA GLN A 236 29.20 14.10 -13.56
C GLN A 236 29.89 14.63 -14.83
N ARG A 237 30.44 13.73 -15.66
CA ARG A 237 31.16 14.08 -16.88
C ARG A 237 30.33 14.91 -17.88
N TRP A 238 29.00 14.79 -17.85
CA TRP A 238 28.14 15.45 -18.83
C TRP A 238 28.26 16.98 -18.80
N PHE A 239 28.29 17.57 -17.61
CA PHE A 239 28.36 19.02 -17.46
C PHE A 239 29.03 19.49 -16.16
N ASN A 240 29.70 18.62 -15.42
CA ASN A 240 30.35 18.96 -14.15
C ASN A 240 31.70 18.22 -13.98
N ALA A 241 32.38 17.96 -15.10
CA ALA A 241 33.63 17.21 -15.12
C ALA A 241 34.79 18.02 -14.53
N TYR A 242 35.64 17.39 -13.73
CA TYR A 242 36.81 18.03 -13.13
C TYR A 242 37.98 18.19 -14.09
N ALA A 243 38.73 19.28 -13.89
CA ALA A 243 39.99 19.47 -14.56
C ALA A 243 41.01 18.38 -14.17
N THR A 244 41.74 17.90 -15.16
CA THR A 244 42.84 16.93 -14.99
C THR A 244 43.92 17.19 -16.02
N ASP A 245 45.18 16.96 -15.66
CA ASP A 245 46.26 16.94 -16.64
C ASP A 245 46.59 15.49 -17.08
N ASP A 246 45.87 14.49 -16.56
CA ASP A 246 46.08 13.07 -16.88
C ASP A 246 45.65 12.75 -18.31
N GLU A 247 46.47 11.97 -19.02
CA GLU A 247 46.15 11.50 -20.38
C GLU A 247 45.05 10.44 -20.40
N ARG A 248 44.84 9.74 -19.29
CA ARG A 248 43.81 8.70 -19.12
C ARG A 248 42.94 9.00 -17.90
N PRO A 249 42.10 10.04 -17.97
CA PRO A 249 41.39 10.50 -16.80
C PRO A 249 40.25 9.55 -16.42
N GLY A 250 39.99 9.46 -15.11
CA GLY A 250 38.84 8.72 -14.56
C GLY A 250 37.49 9.36 -14.91
N SER A 251 36.38 8.70 -14.58
CA SER A 251 35.03 9.09 -15.02
C SER A 251 34.51 10.43 -14.51
N SER A 252 35.08 10.98 -13.44
CA SER A 252 34.71 12.29 -12.88
C SER A 252 35.48 13.46 -13.49
N PHE A 253 36.46 13.18 -14.34
CA PHE A 253 37.32 14.17 -14.94
C PHE A 253 36.98 14.36 -16.42
N VAL A 254 37.42 15.49 -16.98
CA VAL A 254 37.09 15.88 -18.34
C VAL A 254 37.84 15.05 -19.39
N HIS A 255 37.14 14.62 -20.43
CA HIS A 255 37.64 13.90 -21.60
C HIS A 255 37.51 14.75 -22.87
N PRO A 256 38.32 14.46 -23.92
CA PRO A 256 38.15 15.07 -25.23
C PRO A 256 36.71 14.96 -25.76
N GLY A 257 36.14 16.10 -26.17
CA GLY A 257 34.78 16.20 -26.70
C GLY A 257 33.71 16.50 -25.65
N ASP A 258 34.04 16.46 -24.36
CA ASP A 258 33.11 16.83 -23.28
C ASP A 258 32.71 18.31 -23.35
N PHE A 259 31.54 18.62 -22.81
CA PHE A 259 30.95 19.95 -22.86
C PHE A 259 31.80 21.03 -22.17
N LEU A 260 32.17 20.80 -20.91
CA LEU A 260 32.85 21.79 -20.08
C LEU A 260 33.80 21.16 -19.07
N VAL A 261 34.63 22.00 -18.45
CA VAL A 261 35.50 21.66 -17.33
C VAL A 261 35.23 22.57 -16.13
N HIS A 262 35.23 22.00 -14.93
CA HIS A 262 34.99 22.67 -13.65
C HIS A 262 36.26 22.63 -12.76
N PHE A 263 36.58 23.78 -12.14
CA PHE A 263 37.78 23.97 -11.30
C PHE A 263 37.47 24.03 -9.79
N ALA A 264 36.48 23.25 -9.35
CA ALA A 264 36.14 23.11 -7.93
C ALA A 264 37.35 22.64 -7.12
N GLY A 265 37.53 23.20 -5.93
CA GLY A 265 38.60 22.81 -4.99
C GLY A 265 40.03 22.88 -5.54
N THR A 266 40.24 23.51 -6.71
CA THR A 266 41.51 23.43 -7.43
C THR A 266 42.50 24.50 -6.95
N GLY A 267 43.70 24.09 -6.54
CA GLY A 267 44.80 25.00 -6.24
C GLY A 267 45.36 25.69 -7.48
N ALA A 268 45.94 26.89 -7.33
CA ALA A 268 46.41 27.73 -8.45
C ALA A 268 45.36 27.88 -9.57
N ARG A 269 44.11 28.10 -9.16
CA ARG A 269 42.93 28.12 -10.02
C ARG A 269 43.08 29.08 -11.20
N ASP A 270 43.61 30.27 -10.96
CA ASP A 270 43.85 31.30 -11.96
C ASP A 270 44.76 30.80 -13.10
N ILE A 271 45.88 30.16 -12.79
CA ILE A 271 46.83 29.62 -13.77
C ILE A 271 46.17 28.49 -14.57
N ARG A 272 45.50 27.56 -13.87
CA ARG A 272 44.85 26.40 -14.51
C ARG A 272 43.69 26.83 -15.40
N MET A 273 42.82 27.72 -14.94
CA MET A 273 41.72 28.24 -15.74
C MET A 273 42.22 28.92 -17.00
N ASN A 274 43.27 29.75 -16.92
CA ASN A 274 43.84 30.38 -18.10
C ASN A 274 44.37 29.36 -19.13
N LYS A 275 45.08 28.32 -18.68
CA LYS A 275 45.56 27.21 -19.55
C LYS A 275 44.41 26.53 -20.29
N TRP A 276 43.28 26.30 -19.61
CA TRP A 276 42.11 25.67 -20.23
C TRP A 276 41.28 26.63 -21.08
N ALA A 277 41.25 27.91 -20.74
CA ALA A 277 40.67 28.94 -21.60
C ALA A 277 41.43 29.02 -22.93
N ASP A 278 42.77 28.95 -22.90
CA ASP A 278 43.59 28.89 -24.13
C ASP A 278 43.20 27.67 -25.00
N LYS A 279 43.02 26.49 -24.38
CA LYS A 279 42.55 25.27 -25.08
C LYS A 279 41.16 25.45 -25.69
N SER A 280 40.23 26.05 -24.95
CA SER A 280 38.86 26.32 -25.41
C SER A 280 38.83 27.27 -26.61
N GLU A 281 39.60 28.36 -26.53
CA GLU A 281 39.65 29.41 -27.54
C GLU A 281 40.27 28.94 -28.87
N GLN A 282 41.13 27.91 -28.83
CA GLN A 282 41.70 27.28 -30.02
C GLN A 282 40.68 26.51 -30.86
N LEU A 283 39.53 26.12 -30.29
CA LEU A 283 38.47 25.35 -30.98
C LEU A 283 38.99 24.07 -31.65
N ASN A 284 40.02 23.46 -31.06
CA ASN A 284 40.63 22.25 -31.61
C ASN A 284 39.56 21.16 -31.73
N TYR A 285 39.50 20.49 -32.87
CA TYR A 285 38.54 19.43 -33.15
C TYR A 285 38.48 18.33 -32.08
N LYS A 286 39.60 18.03 -31.40
CA LYS A 286 39.66 17.07 -30.29
C LYS A 286 38.74 17.46 -29.11
N TRP A 287 38.63 18.75 -28.81
CA TRP A 287 37.86 19.27 -27.67
C TRP A 287 36.51 19.86 -28.10
N ASN A 288 36.45 20.46 -29.30
CA ASN A 288 35.26 21.07 -29.89
C ASN A 288 34.69 20.20 -31.01
N THR A 289 34.48 18.91 -30.72
CA THR A 289 34.01 17.91 -31.68
C THR A 289 32.54 18.14 -32.05
N PRO A 290 32.14 18.03 -33.33
CA PRO A 290 30.72 18.06 -33.72
C PRO A 290 29.90 17.02 -32.97
N LEU A 291 28.66 17.37 -32.59
CA LEU A 291 27.77 16.50 -31.80
C LEU A 291 27.53 15.15 -32.47
N THR A 292 27.43 15.11 -33.80
CA THR A 292 27.23 13.89 -34.61
C THR A 292 28.37 12.89 -34.51
N HIS A 293 29.56 13.31 -34.06
CA HIS A 293 30.73 12.46 -33.90
C HIS A 293 30.96 12.06 -32.44
N LEU A 294 30.12 12.54 -31.51
CA LEU A 294 30.16 12.18 -30.10
C LEU A 294 29.26 10.98 -29.83
N LYS A 295 29.65 10.13 -28.87
CA LYS A 295 28.78 9.08 -28.31
C LYS A 295 27.79 9.61 -27.25
N LEU A 296 27.93 10.89 -26.89
CA LEU A 296 27.19 11.54 -25.81
C LEU A 296 25.66 11.50 -26.05
N PRO A 297 25.12 11.81 -27.25
CA PRO A 297 23.68 11.71 -27.50
C PRO A 297 23.12 10.31 -27.23
N ASP A 298 23.80 9.26 -27.69
CA ASP A 298 23.36 7.88 -27.46
C ASP A 298 23.47 7.48 -25.98
N GLU A 299 24.49 7.97 -25.28
CA GLU A 299 24.67 7.73 -23.84
C GLU A 299 23.51 8.33 -23.04
N ILE A 300 23.16 9.58 -23.34
CA ILE A 300 22.05 10.31 -22.76
C ILE A 300 20.72 9.62 -23.06
N GLN A 301 20.49 9.23 -24.31
CA GLN A 301 19.26 8.53 -24.70
C GLN A 301 19.12 7.21 -23.94
N ARG A 302 20.20 6.42 -23.84
CA ARG A 302 20.22 5.19 -23.04
C ARG A 302 19.96 5.45 -21.55
N PHE A 303 20.48 6.54 -21.00
CA PHE A 303 20.22 6.94 -19.63
C PHE A 303 18.72 7.21 -19.42
N TRP A 304 18.11 8.08 -20.24
CA TRP A 304 16.69 8.42 -20.09
C TRP A 304 15.77 7.22 -20.33
N ASN A 305 16.06 6.37 -21.30
CA ASN A 305 15.32 5.12 -21.53
C ASN A 305 15.38 4.20 -20.30
N ARG A 306 16.54 4.07 -19.65
CA ARG A 306 16.67 3.29 -18.42
C ARG A 306 15.89 3.90 -17.27
N THR A 307 15.97 5.23 -17.10
CA THR A 307 15.23 5.96 -16.06
C THR A 307 13.72 5.78 -16.23
N LYS A 308 13.23 5.85 -17.46
CA LYS A 308 11.84 5.52 -17.83
C LYS A 308 11.47 4.10 -17.40
N SER A 309 12.22 3.09 -17.86
CA SER A 309 11.92 1.69 -17.51
C SER A 309 11.92 1.41 -16.01
N VAL A 310 12.82 2.05 -15.25
CA VAL A 310 12.86 1.92 -13.78
C VAL A 310 11.63 2.55 -13.13
N TRP A 311 11.17 3.71 -13.62
CA TRP A 311 9.95 4.33 -13.13
C TRP A 311 8.72 3.48 -13.45
N ASP A 312 8.58 2.99 -14.68
CA ASP A 312 7.48 2.14 -15.11
C ASP A 312 7.42 0.85 -14.30
N ALA A 313 8.57 0.20 -14.09
CA ALA A 313 8.66 -0.99 -13.26
C ALA A 313 8.22 -0.72 -11.81
N ARG A 314 8.58 0.43 -11.25
CA ARG A 314 8.19 0.84 -9.89
C ARG A 314 6.68 1.01 -9.77
N GLN A 315 6.05 1.71 -10.72
CA GLN A 315 4.60 1.89 -10.73
C GLN A 315 3.87 0.57 -10.90
N ASN A 316 4.32 -0.26 -11.84
CA ASN A 316 3.76 -1.59 -12.05
C ASN A 316 3.88 -2.49 -10.81
N HIS A 317 5.03 -2.47 -10.12
CA HIS A 317 5.21 -3.20 -8.87
C HIS A 317 4.30 -2.69 -7.76
N TRP A 318 4.13 -1.37 -7.65
CA TRP A 318 3.21 -0.77 -6.68
C TRP A 318 1.77 -1.22 -6.93
N VAL A 319 1.29 -1.10 -8.18
CA VAL A 319 -0.08 -1.50 -8.55
C VAL A 319 -0.31 -2.99 -8.31
N LYS A 320 0.63 -3.85 -8.73
CA LYS A 320 0.51 -5.30 -8.50
C LYS A 320 0.54 -5.65 -7.01
N GLY A 321 1.48 -5.08 -6.27
CA GLY A 321 1.66 -5.38 -4.85
C GLY A 321 0.51 -4.86 -3.99
N THR A 322 -0.04 -3.67 -4.29
CA THR A 322 -1.21 -3.14 -3.58
C THR A 322 -2.46 -3.96 -3.89
N LYS A 323 -2.69 -4.35 -5.14
CA LYS A 323 -3.78 -5.27 -5.50
C LYS A 323 -3.65 -6.63 -4.80
N HIS A 324 -2.44 -7.17 -4.72
CA HIS A 324 -2.16 -8.40 -4.00
C HIS A 324 -2.45 -8.25 -2.50
N LEU A 325 -1.97 -7.17 -1.88
CA LEU A 325 -2.25 -6.87 -0.48
C LEU A 325 -3.76 -6.75 -0.20
N GLN A 326 -4.53 -6.08 -1.06
CA GLN A 326 -5.99 -6.00 -0.93
C GLN A 326 -6.65 -7.38 -0.97
N ALA A 327 -6.20 -8.26 -1.86
CA ALA A 327 -6.72 -9.63 -1.93
C ALA A 327 -6.36 -10.44 -0.68
N SER A 328 -5.13 -10.30 -0.16
CA SER A 328 -4.71 -10.94 1.09
C SER A 328 -5.51 -10.44 2.29
N ILE A 329 -5.74 -9.13 2.41
CA ILE A 329 -6.60 -8.53 3.44
C ILE A 329 -8.01 -9.11 3.36
N PHE A 330 -8.60 -9.17 2.16
CA PHE A 330 -9.94 -9.73 1.98
C PHE A 330 -10.03 -11.19 2.47
N ASN A 331 -9.06 -12.04 2.10
CA ASN A 331 -9.02 -13.42 2.54
C ASN A 331 -8.85 -13.55 4.07
N VAL A 332 -7.96 -12.73 4.66
CA VAL A 332 -7.77 -12.69 6.11
C VAL A 332 -9.04 -12.23 6.81
N ASN A 333 -9.76 -11.25 6.28
CA ASN A 333 -11.03 -10.78 6.85
C ASN A 333 -12.11 -11.86 6.83
N ILE A 334 -12.16 -12.72 5.81
CA ILE A 334 -13.04 -13.91 5.85
C ILE A 334 -12.66 -14.82 7.02
N THR A 335 -11.38 -15.15 7.16
CA THR A 335 -10.88 -16.00 8.27
C THR A 335 -11.16 -15.37 9.63
N LEU A 336 -10.87 -14.08 9.83
CA LEU A 336 -11.13 -13.39 11.08
C LEU A 336 -12.61 -13.40 11.43
N ASN A 337 -13.51 -13.18 10.46
CA ASN A 337 -14.95 -13.21 10.69
C ASN A 337 -15.49 -14.61 11.00
N GLU A 338 -15.00 -15.66 10.32
CA GLU A 338 -15.37 -17.06 10.61
C GLU A 338 -15.04 -17.44 12.06
N TRP A 339 -13.90 -16.96 12.57
CA TRP A 339 -13.37 -17.34 13.89
C TRP A 339 -13.65 -16.34 15.00
N ARG A 340 -14.31 -15.22 14.71
CA ARG A 340 -14.54 -14.12 15.67
C ARG A 340 -15.39 -14.52 16.87
N THR A 341 -16.33 -15.43 16.68
CA THR A 341 -17.29 -15.86 17.70
C THR A 341 -16.89 -17.18 18.37
N THR A 342 -15.71 -17.72 18.07
CA THR A 342 -15.20 -18.95 18.67
C THR A 342 -14.22 -18.64 19.80
N PRO A 343 -13.93 -19.59 20.70
CA PRO A 343 -12.93 -19.39 21.77
C PRO A 343 -11.52 -19.08 21.28
N GLN A 344 -11.21 -19.36 20.01
CA GLN A 344 -9.92 -19.11 19.40
C GLN A 344 -9.65 -17.62 19.13
N ASN A 345 -10.68 -16.76 19.22
CA ASN A 345 -10.54 -15.31 19.05
C ASN A 345 -9.63 -14.67 20.12
N GLU A 346 -9.38 -15.34 21.24
CA GLU A 346 -8.44 -14.93 22.29
C GLU A 346 -7.04 -15.53 22.11
N SER A 347 -6.83 -16.40 21.11
CA SER A 347 -5.52 -17.02 20.88
C SER A 347 -4.48 -15.99 20.41
N ASN A 348 -3.23 -16.19 20.83
CA ASN A 348 -2.12 -15.33 20.41
C ASN A 348 -1.99 -15.24 18.88
N ASN A 349 -2.26 -16.33 18.16
CA ASN A 349 -2.15 -16.39 16.71
C ASN A 349 -3.31 -15.65 16.02
N PHE A 350 -4.53 -15.73 16.55
CA PHE A 350 -5.66 -14.91 16.08
C PHE A 350 -5.40 -13.42 16.30
N LEU A 351 -4.98 -13.03 17.51
CA LEU A 351 -4.67 -11.64 17.83
C LEU A 351 -3.52 -11.09 16.97
N SER A 352 -2.51 -11.92 16.69
CA SER A 352 -1.41 -11.56 15.79
C SER A 352 -1.90 -11.36 14.35
N LEU A 353 -2.81 -12.21 13.87
CA LEU A 353 -3.44 -12.07 12.55
C LEU A 353 -4.28 -10.80 12.46
N ALA A 354 -5.14 -10.54 13.45
CA ALA A 354 -5.96 -9.33 13.51
C ALA A 354 -5.11 -8.05 13.52
N LYS A 355 -3.99 -8.04 14.27
CA LYS A 355 -3.06 -6.90 14.28
C LYS A 355 -2.34 -6.71 12.95
N ALA A 356 -1.98 -7.80 12.28
CA ALA A 356 -1.35 -7.72 10.95
C ALA A 356 -2.32 -7.19 9.90
N GLU A 357 -3.60 -7.59 9.98
CA GLU A 357 -4.70 -7.09 9.15
C GLU A 357 -4.93 -5.59 9.36
N GLU A 358 -5.05 -5.13 10.61
CA GLU A 358 -5.23 -3.71 10.94
C GLU A 358 -4.09 -2.86 10.38
N LYS A 359 -2.84 -3.34 10.52
CA LYS A 359 -1.67 -2.67 9.97
C LYS A 359 -1.69 -2.60 8.44
N ALA A 360 -2.18 -3.65 7.78
CA ALA A 360 -2.29 -3.72 6.34
C ALA A 360 -3.39 -2.78 5.81
N GLU A 361 -4.57 -2.77 6.45
CA GLU A 361 -5.65 -1.83 6.17
C GLU A 361 -5.20 -0.38 6.38
N PHE A 362 -4.52 -0.09 7.49
CA PHE A 362 -3.97 1.24 7.76
C PHE A 362 -2.98 1.69 6.68
N PHE A 363 -2.13 0.78 6.19
CA PHE A 363 -1.19 1.09 5.11
C PHE A 363 -1.90 1.40 3.79
N ILE A 364 -2.93 0.64 3.43
CA ILE A 364 -3.72 0.90 2.22
C ILE A 364 -4.56 2.17 2.36
N GLY A 365 -5.21 2.37 3.50
CA GLY A 365 -6.04 3.54 3.78
C GLY A 365 -5.25 4.85 3.77
N ASN A 366 -3.99 4.83 4.21
CA ASN A 366 -3.07 5.95 4.09
C ASN A 366 -2.40 6.10 2.71
N SER A 367 -2.90 5.40 1.69
CA SER A 367 -2.32 5.48 0.35
C SER A 367 -2.35 6.88 -0.27
N THR A 368 -3.22 7.76 0.23
CA THR A 368 -3.27 9.19 -0.12
C THR A 368 -2.00 9.95 0.29
N LYS A 369 -1.23 9.46 1.28
CA LYS A 369 0.10 10.00 1.64
C LYS A 369 1.10 9.91 0.49
N TYR A 370 0.86 9.05 -0.49
CA TYR A 370 1.79 8.81 -1.59
C TYR A 370 1.57 9.70 -2.81
N ASN A 371 0.42 10.41 -2.97
CA ASN A 371 0.14 11.35 -4.07
C ASN A 371 0.62 10.91 -5.49
N GLY A 372 0.73 9.61 -5.77
CA GLY A 372 1.31 9.06 -7.01
C GLY A 372 2.86 9.07 -7.07
N GLU A 373 3.53 9.64 -6.09
CA GLU A 373 4.98 9.72 -5.94
C GLU A 373 5.56 8.52 -5.18
N ILE A 374 5.51 7.36 -5.82
CA ILE A 374 6.04 6.11 -5.25
C ILE A 374 7.58 6.13 -5.22
N ILE A 375 8.15 5.87 -4.05
CA ILE A 375 9.60 5.77 -3.85
C ILE A 375 10.01 4.32 -3.54
N LYS A 376 11.30 4.05 -3.57
CA LYS A 376 11.83 2.69 -3.35
C LYS A 376 11.44 2.14 -1.97
N GLU A 377 11.45 3.02 -0.96
CA GLU A 377 11.10 2.71 0.42
C GLU A 377 9.64 2.27 0.55
N ASP A 378 8.74 2.78 -0.31
CA ASP A 378 7.33 2.40 -0.29
C ASP A 378 7.13 0.96 -0.76
N LEU A 379 7.83 0.57 -1.83
CA LEU A 379 7.83 -0.81 -2.30
C LEU A 379 8.39 -1.76 -1.23
N HIS A 380 9.42 -1.33 -0.50
CA HIS A 380 9.97 -2.13 0.59
C HIS A 380 8.98 -2.28 1.75
N GLN A 381 8.31 -1.20 2.16
CA GLN A 381 7.28 -1.26 3.20
C GLN A 381 6.09 -2.11 2.77
N LEU A 382 5.63 -1.97 1.52
CA LEU A 382 4.58 -2.81 0.95
C LEU A 382 4.95 -4.30 1.03
N GLY A 383 6.15 -4.67 0.58
CA GLY A 383 6.62 -6.06 0.66
C GLY A 383 6.68 -6.58 2.11
N LYS A 384 7.14 -5.76 3.05
CA LYS A 384 7.17 -6.12 4.48
C LYS A 384 5.77 -6.38 5.03
N ILE A 385 4.81 -5.53 4.70
CA ILE A 385 3.42 -5.64 5.19
C ILE A 385 2.73 -6.87 4.60
N VAL A 386 2.89 -7.13 3.31
CA VAL A 386 2.39 -8.35 2.67
C VAL A 386 2.93 -9.59 3.37
N LEU A 387 4.26 -9.66 3.57
CA LEU A 387 4.90 -10.81 4.20
C LEU A 387 4.46 -11.00 5.66
N GLU A 388 4.30 -9.91 6.42
CA GLU A 388 3.81 -9.98 7.81
C GLU A 388 2.37 -10.54 7.85
N LEU A 389 1.48 -10.04 7.00
CA LEU A 389 0.08 -10.47 6.91
C LEU A 389 -0.04 -11.95 6.52
N GLU A 390 0.65 -12.37 5.46
CA GLU A 390 0.59 -13.74 4.96
C GLU A 390 1.18 -14.75 5.94
N ASN A 391 2.28 -14.38 6.62
CA ASN A 391 2.85 -15.25 7.65
C ASN A 391 1.90 -15.42 8.83
N ALA A 392 1.27 -14.33 9.31
CA ALA A 392 0.29 -14.42 10.37
C ALA A 392 -0.92 -15.27 9.96
N HIS A 393 -1.39 -15.11 8.70
CA HIS A 393 -2.53 -15.87 8.18
C HIS A 393 -2.22 -17.36 8.09
N ARG A 394 -1.04 -17.71 7.57
CA ARG A 394 -0.58 -19.10 7.49
C ARG A 394 -0.50 -19.75 8.86
N VAL A 395 0.15 -19.09 9.82
CA VAL A 395 0.31 -19.63 11.19
C VAL A 395 -1.05 -19.87 11.84
N PHE A 396 -1.99 -18.93 11.73
CA PHE A 396 -3.34 -19.14 12.28
C PHE A 396 -4.11 -20.22 11.51
N SER A 397 -3.97 -20.30 10.19
CA SER A 397 -4.62 -21.33 9.38
C SER A 397 -4.13 -22.73 9.75
N ASP A 398 -2.83 -22.89 10.04
CA ASP A 398 -2.26 -24.16 10.50
C ASP A 398 -2.86 -24.59 11.85
N ASP A 399 -3.12 -23.64 12.76
CA ASP A 399 -3.82 -23.91 14.02
C ASP A 399 -5.28 -24.28 13.80
N VAL A 400 -5.97 -23.57 12.91
CA VAL A 400 -7.35 -23.87 12.53
C VAL A 400 -7.49 -25.31 12.03
N VAL A 401 -6.56 -25.79 11.21
CA VAL A 401 -6.57 -27.18 10.71
C VAL A 401 -6.47 -28.17 11.88
N LYS A 402 -5.55 -27.94 12.82
CA LYS A 402 -5.39 -28.80 14.00
C LYS A 402 -6.64 -28.81 14.88
N ILE A 403 -7.27 -27.65 15.06
CA ILE A 403 -8.48 -27.50 15.87
C ILE A 403 -9.68 -28.18 15.21
N LYS A 404 -9.87 -28.00 13.89
CA LYS A 404 -10.94 -28.71 13.16
C LYS A 404 -10.74 -30.23 13.24
N ALA A 405 -9.49 -30.70 13.14
CA ALA A 405 -9.19 -32.12 13.30
C ALA A 405 -9.51 -32.65 14.70
N SER A 406 -9.15 -31.91 15.76
CA SER A 406 -9.45 -32.34 17.14
C SER A 406 -10.95 -32.35 17.43
N LEU A 407 -11.70 -31.36 16.91
CA LEU A 407 -13.16 -31.31 17.06
C LEU A 407 -13.86 -32.45 16.33
N GLU A 408 -13.38 -32.83 15.14
CA GLU A 408 -13.93 -33.99 14.41
C GLU A 408 -13.63 -35.30 15.15
N GLU A 409 -12.43 -35.44 15.73
CA GLU A 409 -12.07 -36.60 16.56
C GLU A 409 -12.94 -36.69 17.82
N GLU A 410 -13.20 -35.56 18.50
CA GLU A 410 -14.14 -35.52 19.63
C GLU A 410 -15.58 -35.84 19.20
N ARG A 411 -16.03 -35.38 18.03
CA ARG A 411 -17.36 -35.71 17.52
C ARG A 411 -17.47 -37.21 17.22
N MET A 412 -16.46 -37.79 16.57
CA MET A 412 -16.40 -39.23 16.30
C MET A 412 -16.43 -40.06 17.61
N LYS A 413 -15.71 -39.62 18.65
CA LYS A 413 -15.75 -40.28 19.98
C LYS A 413 -17.15 -40.19 20.61
N LYS A 414 -17.82 -39.04 20.53
CA LYS A 414 -19.19 -38.88 21.03
C LYS A 414 -20.20 -39.73 20.24
N ASP A 415 -20.07 -39.76 18.93
CA ASP A 415 -20.93 -40.57 18.06
C ASP A 415 -20.72 -42.08 18.35
N GLU A 416 -19.48 -42.51 18.60
CA GLU A 416 -19.18 -43.90 19.02
C GLU A 416 -19.74 -44.21 20.42
N GLU A 417 -19.59 -43.30 21.38
CA GLU A 417 -20.15 -43.46 22.72
C GLU A 417 -21.68 -43.52 22.69
N GLN A 418 -22.31 -42.71 21.85
CA GLN A 418 -23.76 -42.73 21.66
C GLN A 418 -24.23 -44.02 20.97
N ARG A 419 -23.50 -44.52 19.96
CA ARG A 419 -23.78 -45.84 19.37
C ARG A 419 -23.67 -46.97 20.39
N LYS A 420 -22.65 -46.95 21.25
CA LYS A 420 -22.52 -47.94 22.34
C LYS A 420 -23.69 -47.88 23.31
N LYS A 421 -24.14 -46.68 23.69
CA LYS A 421 -25.35 -46.51 24.52
C LYS A 421 -26.60 -47.03 23.83
N GLU A 422 -26.80 -46.73 22.54
CA GLU A 422 -27.94 -47.25 21.76
C GLU A 422 -27.90 -48.78 21.61
N GLU A 423 -26.71 -49.38 21.46
CA GLU A 423 -26.53 -50.84 21.44
C GLU A 423 -26.81 -51.48 22.80
N GLU A 424 -26.39 -50.83 23.90
CA GLU A 424 -26.64 -51.27 25.27
C GLU A 424 -28.14 -51.17 25.61
N GLU A 425 -28.82 -50.07 25.27
CA GLU A 425 -30.27 -49.94 25.42
C GLU A 425 -31.04 -50.98 24.59
N LYS A 426 -30.60 -51.27 23.36
CA LYS A 426 -31.19 -52.35 22.55
C LYS A 426 -31.01 -53.71 23.18
N ARG A 427 -29.84 -54.00 23.76
CA ARG A 427 -29.59 -55.24 24.51
C ARG A 427 -30.47 -55.34 25.74
N GLU A 428 -30.58 -54.28 26.53
CA GLU A 428 -31.48 -54.25 27.69
C GLU A 428 -32.95 -54.42 27.27
N GLU A 429 -33.37 -53.82 26.17
CA GLU A 429 -34.72 -53.99 25.64
C GLU A 429 -34.97 -55.42 25.11
N GLU A 430 -33.97 -56.03 24.45
CA GLU A 430 -34.03 -57.44 24.05
C GLU A 430 -34.08 -58.37 25.26
N GLU A 431 -33.26 -58.15 26.28
CA GLU A 431 -33.29 -58.91 27.54
C GLU A 431 -34.63 -58.73 28.26
N ARG A 432 -35.22 -57.53 28.24
CA ARG A 432 -36.53 -57.29 28.82
C ARG A 432 -37.63 -58.01 28.05
N LYS A 433 -37.59 -57.98 26.72
CA LYS A 433 -38.50 -58.75 25.84
C LYS A 433 -38.33 -60.25 26.04
N GLU A 434 -37.10 -60.73 26.22
CA GLU A 434 -36.82 -62.14 26.51
C GLU A 434 -37.32 -62.53 27.91
N GLY A 435 -37.13 -61.68 28.91
CA GLY A 435 -37.69 -61.87 30.25
C GLY A 435 -39.23 -61.86 30.26
N GLU A 436 -39.87 -60.99 29.47
CA GLU A 436 -41.32 -60.99 29.27
C GLU A 436 -41.80 -62.25 28.54
N ARG A 437 -41.04 -62.77 27.55
CA ARG A 437 -41.32 -64.06 26.91
C ARG A 437 -41.21 -65.22 27.89
N ARG A 438 -40.14 -65.29 28.69
CA ARG A 438 -39.98 -66.31 29.73
C ARG A 438 -41.11 -66.29 30.76
N LYS A 439 -41.57 -65.11 31.19
CA LYS A 439 -42.74 -64.98 32.08
C LYS A 439 -44.03 -65.47 31.42
N LYS A 440 -44.21 -65.19 30.13
CA LYS A 440 -45.35 -65.71 29.35
C LYS A 440 -45.30 -67.23 29.21
N ASP A 441 -44.10 -67.77 28.96
CA ASP A 441 -43.88 -69.22 28.84
C ASP A 441 -44.11 -69.91 30.20
N GLU A 442 -43.68 -69.31 31.32
CA GLU A 442 -43.97 -69.78 32.68
C GLU A 442 -45.47 -69.67 33.04
N GLU A 443 -46.18 -68.62 32.60
CA GLU A 443 -47.64 -68.51 32.76
C GLU A 443 -48.39 -69.54 31.90
N GLU A 444 -47.91 -69.82 30.69
CA GLU A 444 -48.44 -70.89 29.85
C GLU A 444 -48.17 -72.28 30.41
N GLU A 445 -46.98 -72.52 30.98
CA GLU A 445 -46.67 -73.76 31.70
C GLU A 445 -47.57 -73.93 32.92
N LYS A 446 -47.76 -72.87 33.73
CA LYS A 446 -48.71 -72.92 34.86
C LYS A 446 -50.14 -73.16 34.42
N LYS A 447 -50.58 -72.57 33.30
CA LYS A 447 -51.90 -72.86 32.72
C LYS A 447 -52.01 -74.30 32.22
N LYS A 448 -50.96 -74.83 31.57
CA LYS A 448 -50.92 -76.25 31.16
C LYS A 448 -50.88 -77.19 32.36
N GLU A 449 -50.26 -76.78 33.45
CA GLU A 449 -50.20 -77.54 34.71
C GLU A 449 -51.57 -77.52 35.42
N GLU A 450 -52.27 -76.38 35.45
CA GLU A 450 -53.67 -76.29 35.91
C GLU A 450 -54.64 -77.08 35.01
N GLU A 451 -54.42 -77.08 33.70
CA GLU A 451 -55.25 -77.83 32.74
C GLU A 451 -54.98 -79.34 32.82
N ASN A 452 -53.73 -79.76 33.08
CA ASN A 452 -53.38 -81.14 33.37
C ASN A 452 -53.90 -81.59 34.75
N ASN A 453 -53.92 -80.72 35.76
CA ASN A 453 -54.53 -81.03 37.04
C ASN A 453 -56.05 -81.16 36.94
N LYS A 454 -56.71 -80.33 36.12
CA LYS A 454 -58.13 -80.51 35.78
C LYS A 454 -58.41 -81.81 35.03
N LYS A 455 -57.54 -82.20 34.08
CA LYS A 455 -57.66 -83.49 33.38
C LYS A 455 -57.47 -84.69 34.31
N LYS A 456 -56.54 -84.59 35.27
CA LYS A 456 -56.36 -85.62 36.30
C LYS A 456 -57.57 -85.73 37.25
N GLU A 457 -58.21 -84.62 37.60
CA GLU A 457 -59.46 -84.64 38.37
C GLU A 457 -60.65 -85.21 37.56
N GLU A 458 -60.68 -85.03 36.24
CA GLU A 458 -61.69 -85.66 35.37
C GLU A 458 -61.43 -87.15 35.12
N GLU A 459 -60.17 -87.60 35.06
CA GLU A 459 -59.81 -89.02 34.99
C GLU A 459 -60.10 -89.75 36.32
N GLN A 460 -59.83 -89.14 37.47
CA GLN A 460 -60.21 -89.70 38.77
C GLN A 460 -61.73 -89.84 38.94
N LYS A 461 -62.52 -88.90 38.41
CA LYS A 461 -63.99 -88.99 38.40
C LYS A 461 -64.53 -90.04 37.43
N LYS A 462 -63.75 -90.42 36.41
CA LYS A 462 -64.09 -91.51 35.48
C LYS A 462 -63.76 -92.88 36.06
N GLU A 463 -62.61 -93.02 36.72
CA GLU A 463 -62.23 -94.25 37.42
C GLU A 463 -63.19 -94.55 38.60
N GLU A 464 -63.63 -93.53 39.36
CA GLU A 464 -64.66 -93.72 40.40
C GLU A 464 -66.05 -94.09 39.84
N HIS A 465 -66.34 -93.81 38.56
CA HIS A 465 -67.60 -94.18 37.91
C HIS A 465 -67.54 -95.58 37.27
N GLU A 466 -66.37 -96.01 36.77
CA GLU A 466 -66.17 -97.36 36.25
C GLU A 466 -66.11 -98.40 37.38
N GLN A 467 -65.48 -98.07 38.51
CA GLN A 467 -65.40 -98.97 39.66
C GLN A 467 -66.75 -99.15 40.38
N ARG A 468 -67.69 -98.21 40.21
CA ARG A 468 -69.07 -98.31 40.73
C ARG A 468 -70.00 -99.15 39.86
N ASN A 469 -69.66 -99.32 38.58
CA ASN A 469 -70.43 -100.16 37.65
C ASN A 469 -69.97 -101.63 37.70
N GLU A 470 -68.69 -101.90 37.98
CA GLU A 470 -68.19 -103.27 38.18
C GLU A 470 -68.70 -103.90 39.50
N ASP A 471 -68.89 -103.11 40.55
CA ASP A 471 -69.48 -103.56 41.84
C ASP A 471 -71.01 -103.82 41.78
N GLU A 472 -71.71 -103.32 40.74
CA GLU A 472 -73.15 -103.57 40.51
C GLU A 472 -73.43 -104.80 39.63
N GLU A 473 -72.49 -105.21 38.76
CA GLU A 473 -72.61 -106.45 37.97
C GLU A 473 -72.26 -107.70 38.80
N GLU A 474 -71.27 -107.63 39.70
CA GLU A 474 -70.88 -108.78 40.55
C GLU A 474 -71.91 -109.11 41.67
N ASN A 475 -72.82 -108.16 41.97
CA ASN A 475 -73.89 -108.33 42.96
C ASN A 475 -75.20 -108.88 42.37
N ASN A 476 -75.35 -108.84 41.04
CA ASN A 476 -76.51 -109.43 40.34
C ASN A 476 -76.27 -110.91 39.97
N GLU A 477 -75.02 -111.33 39.71
CA GLU A 477 -74.72 -112.75 39.47
C GLU A 477 -74.81 -113.61 40.75
N LYS A 478 -74.50 -113.06 41.93
CA LYS A 478 -74.62 -113.77 43.22
C LYS A 478 -76.08 -113.95 43.70
N LYS A 479 -77.04 -113.19 43.16
CA LYS A 479 -78.48 -113.31 43.49
C LYS A 479 -79.24 -114.31 42.61
N GLU A 480 -78.74 -114.63 41.41
CA GLU A 480 -79.36 -115.64 40.53
C GLU A 480 -78.95 -117.09 40.84
N GLU A 481 -77.80 -117.33 41.47
CA GLU A 481 -77.36 -118.68 41.90
C GLU A 481 -78.04 -119.15 43.20
N GLU A 482 -78.46 -118.24 44.09
CA GLU A 482 -79.14 -118.56 45.35
C GLU A 482 -80.63 -118.88 45.17
N GLN A 483 -81.22 -118.45 44.04
CA GLN A 483 -82.63 -118.70 43.70
C GLN A 483 -82.82 -120.03 42.96
N LYS A 484 -81.84 -120.48 42.17
CA LYS A 484 -81.83 -121.81 41.52
C LYS A 484 -81.56 -122.98 42.47
N LYS A 485 -80.98 -122.72 43.65
CA LYS A 485 -80.73 -123.74 44.68
C LYS A 485 -81.95 -124.02 45.57
N LYS A 486 -82.87 -123.04 45.72
CA LYS A 486 -84.13 -123.18 46.48
C LYS A 486 -85.26 -123.83 45.68
N GLU A 487 -85.23 -123.75 44.34
CA GLU A 487 -86.22 -124.41 43.47
C GLU A 487 -85.91 -125.90 43.19
N HIS A 488 -84.69 -126.38 43.47
CA HIS A 488 -84.32 -127.79 43.33
C HIS A 488 -84.66 -128.63 44.58
N GLU A 489 -84.69 -128.03 45.77
CA GLU A 489 -85.08 -128.73 47.01
C GLU A 489 -86.60 -128.90 47.14
N GLN A 490 -87.41 -128.00 46.57
CA GLN A 490 -88.89 -128.12 46.57
C GLN A 490 -89.43 -129.11 45.53
N ARG A 491 -88.66 -129.48 44.49
CA ARG A 491 -89.08 -130.45 43.46
C ARG A 491 -88.89 -131.92 43.85
N ASN A 492 -88.03 -132.20 44.83
CA ASN A 492 -87.75 -133.57 45.28
C ASN A 492 -88.68 -134.04 46.41
N GLU A 493 -89.37 -133.12 47.12
CA GLU A 493 -90.37 -133.46 48.14
C GLU A 493 -91.75 -133.77 47.54
N GLU A 494 -92.11 -133.18 46.39
CA GLU A 494 -93.40 -133.43 45.71
C GLU A 494 -93.43 -134.74 44.89
N GLU A 495 -92.27 -135.34 44.58
CA GLU A 495 -92.18 -136.61 43.83
C GLU A 495 -92.30 -137.85 44.75
N TYR A 496 -92.08 -137.69 46.06
CA TYR A 496 -92.26 -138.75 47.06
C TYR A 496 -93.72 -138.93 47.50
N GLU A 497 -94.54 -137.88 47.47
CA GLU A 497 -95.97 -137.95 47.86
C GLU A 497 -96.90 -138.44 46.73
N GLN A 498 -96.47 -138.39 45.46
CA GLN A 498 -97.30 -138.86 44.32
C GLN A 498 -97.15 -140.35 43.98
N ILE A 499 -96.18 -141.05 44.57
CA ILE A 499 -95.98 -142.50 44.39
C ILE A 499 -96.78 -143.31 45.43
N GLU A 500 -97.01 -142.78 46.64
CA GLU A 500 -97.83 -143.47 47.67
C GLU A 500 -99.34 -143.40 47.40
N GLU A 501 -99.85 -142.40 46.69
CA GLU A 501 -101.29 -142.24 46.43
C GLU A 501 -101.81 -143.01 45.20
N LYS A 502 -100.94 -143.51 44.33
CA LYS A 502 -101.34 -144.18 43.07
C LYS A 502 -101.46 -145.70 43.13
N GLU A 503 -100.85 -146.39 44.08
CA GLU A 503 -100.99 -147.86 44.19
C GLU A 503 -102.07 -148.32 45.20
N GLN A 504 -102.63 -147.42 46.01
CA GLN A 504 -103.75 -147.75 46.91
C GLN A 504 -105.15 -147.66 46.25
N LYS A 505 -105.28 -147.22 44.99
CA LYS A 505 -106.60 -146.90 44.40
C LYS A 505 -107.10 -147.72 43.21
N GLU A 506 -106.36 -148.69 42.69
CA GLU A 506 -106.90 -149.58 41.64
C GLU A 506 -106.82 -151.08 41.95
N ARG A 507 -106.80 -151.41 43.25
CA ARG A 507 -107.53 -152.57 43.79
C ARG A 507 -109.01 -152.20 43.99
N ARG A 508 -109.79 -152.07 42.91
CA ARG A 508 -111.27 -152.30 42.87
C ARG A 508 -111.87 -151.85 41.51
N GLY A 509 -111.95 -152.80 40.58
CA GLY A 509 -112.71 -152.63 39.33
C GLY A 509 -112.49 -153.79 38.35
N GLY A 510 -112.83 -155.03 38.74
CA GLY A 510 -112.64 -156.22 37.92
C GLY A 510 -113.81 -156.56 36.99
N LYS A 511 -113.47 -157.01 35.77
CA LYS A 511 -114.15 -158.07 35.01
C LYS A 511 -113.23 -158.63 33.93
#